data_AF-U1JFM0-F1
#
_entry.id   AF-U1JFM0-F1
#
_cell.length_a   1.000
_cell.length_b   1.000
_cell.length_c   1.000
_cell.angle_alpha   90.00
_cell.angle_beta   90.00
_cell.angle_gamma   90.00
#
_symmetry.space_group_name_H-M   'P 1'
#
loop_
_entity.id
_entity.type
_entity.pdbx_description
1 polymer ?
#
loop_
_entity_poly.entity_id
_entity_poly.type
_entity_poly.pdbx_seq_one_letter_code
_entity_poly.pdbx_strand_id
1 'polypeptide(L)'
;MPSTICATQSVDCRFSLVNHSKQLSGLKYLHIKLDPNQIALYIKLSIITESSITMILSPKIENFVLHCGEMGSRWGFNRTIGQMVGLLVINEKPLTANEIAEALKISRGNVSMGIKELQSWQLVKVHHIPGDRKEYYSPNGSIWDLANKVFEERRKREIDPTLTLLRDQILNNANSAEEKYAQEQMQSIHDLLETVTKWSAELQRLSPEQLQSLMKLGSSVGKVIDLKDKLLRK
;
A
#
# COMPACT_ATOMS: atom_id res chain seq x y z
N MET A 1 21.96 73.33 -13.43
CA MET A 1 21.34 73.02 -12.13
C MET A 1 19.87 72.71 -12.36
N PRO A 2 19.16 71.91 -11.53
CA PRO A 2 19.62 70.95 -10.50
C PRO A 2 19.70 69.53 -11.11
N SER A 3 19.34 68.41 -10.46
CA SER A 3 20.11 67.69 -9.43
C SER A 3 19.92 66.16 -9.50
N THR A 4 20.84 65.40 -8.91
CA THR A 4 20.77 63.94 -8.60
C THR A 4 19.62 63.58 -7.64
N ILE A 5 19.07 62.36 -7.70
CA ILE A 5 18.89 61.38 -6.56
C ILE A 5 18.04 60.14 -6.94
N CYS A 6 18.41 59.03 -6.29
CA CYS A 6 17.91 57.66 -6.37
C CYS A 6 16.44 57.44 -5.93
N ALA A 7 15.79 56.39 -6.45
CA ALA A 7 14.66 55.71 -5.77
C ALA A 7 14.60 54.21 -6.13
N THR A 8 14.75 53.36 -5.12
CA THR A 8 14.68 51.89 -5.19
C THR A 8 13.24 51.38 -5.28
N GLN A 9 12.99 50.36 -6.12
CA GLN A 9 11.72 49.63 -6.11
C GLN A 9 11.65 48.68 -4.90
N SER A 10 10.72 48.95 -3.99
CA SER A 10 10.36 48.06 -2.88
C SER A 10 9.39 46.97 -3.36
N VAL A 11 9.84 45.72 -3.43
CA VAL A 11 8.95 44.57 -3.64
C VAL A 11 8.39 44.12 -2.28
N ASP A 12 7.08 44.32 -2.08
CA ASP A 12 6.35 44.01 -0.85
C ASP A 12 6.20 42.50 -0.63
N CYS A 13 7.20 41.88 0.00
CA CYS A 13 7.21 40.45 0.30
C CYS A 13 6.43 40.16 1.60
N ARG A 14 5.11 40.26 1.51
CA ARG A 14 4.16 40.17 2.64
C ARG A 14 3.96 38.71 3.11
N PHE A 15 4.99 38.11 3.69
CA PHE A 15 4.93 36.75 4.23
C PHE A 15 4.17 36.71 5.57
N SER A 16 3.08 35.96 5.61
CA SER A 16 2.12 35.93 6.72
C SER A 16 2.61 35.07 7.90
N LEU A 17 3.40 35.64 8.81
CA LEU A 17 3.67 35.05 10.12
C LEU A 17 2.55 35.38 11.12
N VAL A 18 1.54 34.51 11.15
CA VAL A 18 0.40 34.59 12.07
C VAL A 18 0.61 33.68 13.29
N ASN A 19 0.43 34.26 14.47
CA ASN A 19 0.22 33.62 15.79
C ASN A 19 1.35 32.78 16.41
N HIS A 20 2.26 33.44 17.14
CA HIS A 20 2.63 33.05 18.53
C HIS A 20 3.33 34.22 19.27
N SER A 21 2.57 35.28 19.59
CA SER A 21 3.10 36.55 20.14
C SER A 21 2.76 36.80 21.62
N LYS A 22 2.80 35.76 22.48
CA LYS A 22 2.47 35.89 23.92
C LYS A 22 3.41 35.14 24.90
N GLN A 23 4.73 35.11 24.70
CA GLN A 23 5.63 34.75 25.82
C GLN A 23 7.13 35.16 25.74
N LEU A 24 7.48 36.36 25.22
CA LEU A 24 8.89 36.84 25.23
C LEU A 24 9.05 38.30 25.69
N SER A 25 8.46 38.65 26.84
CA SER A 25 8.82 39.88 27.58
C SER A 25 10.11 39.66 28.38
N GLY A 26 11.29 39.86 27.79
CA GLY A 26 12.54 39.81 28.57
C GLY A 26 13.88 39.62 27.84
N LEU A 27 13.91 39.39 26.52
CA LEU A 27 15.17 39.22 25.80
C LEU A 27 15.54 40.48 25.01
N LYS A 28 16.69 41.07 25.37
CA LYS A 28 17.34 42.14 24.59
C LYS A 28 17.58 41.62 23.16
N TYR A 29 17.16 42.37 22.15
CA TYR A 29 17.44 42.07 20.75
C TYR A 29 18.96 42.05 20.52
N LEU A 30 19.53 40.84 20.43
CA LEU A 30 20.90 40.66 20.00
C LEU A 30 20.94 40.96 18.50
N HIS A 31 21.53 42.11 18.13
CA HIS A 31 21.78 42.45 16.74
C HIS A 31 22.85 41.52 16.16
N ILE A 32 22.46 40.31 15.78
CA ILE A 32 23.30 39.40 15.02
C ILE A 32 23.39 39.97 13.60
N LYS A 33 24.45 40.72 13.32
CA LYS A 33 24.84 41.07 11.95
C LYS A 33 25.31 39.81 11.23
N LEU A 34 24.36 39.06 10.67
CA LEU A 34 24.66 38.02 9.70
C LEU A 34 25.19 38.71 8.43
N ASP A 35 26.40 38.34 8.02
CA ASP A 35 27.01 38.79 6.77
C ASP A 35 26.08 38.44 5.58
N PRO A 36 25.92 39.29 4.55
CA PRO A 36 25.17 38.95 3.34
C PRO A 36 25.55 37.60 2.72
N ASN A 37 26.82 37.20 2.80
CA ASN A 37 27.31 35.89 2.35
C ASN A 37 26.86 34.75 3.27
N GLN A 38 26.74 34.98 4.59
CA GLN A 38 26.17 34.00 5.53
C GLN A 38 24.66 33.86 5.34
N ILE A 39 23.95 34.94 5.05
CA ILE A 39 22.51 34.90 4.69
C ILE A 39 22.34 34.16 3.36
N ALA A 40 23.15 34.47 2.34
CA ALA A 40 23.14 33.77 1.06
C ALA A 40 23.50 32.28 1.22
N LEU A 41 24.47 31.94 2.08
CA LEU A 41 24.83 30.56 2.39
C LEU A 41 23.70 29.83 3.12
N TYR A 42 23.05 30.47 4.10
CA TYR A 42 21.91 29.89 4.82
C TYR A 42 20.73 29.65 3.89
N ILE A 43 20.34 30.65 3.08
CA ILE A 43 19.28 30.51 2.06
C ILE A 43 19.65 29.42 1.04
N LYS A 44 20.91 29.37 0.59
CA LYS A 44 21.37 28.35 -0.36
C LYS A 44 21.39 26.95 0.27
N LEU A 45 21.75 26.81 1.54
CA LEU A 45 21.57 25.55 2.27
C LEU A 45 20.08 25.21 2.40
N SER A 46 19.22 26.15 2.80
CA SER A 46 17.77 25.92 2.94
C SER A 46 17.16 25.42 1.63
N ILE A 47 17.44 26.07 0.50
CA ILE A 47 16.96 25.68 -0.83
C ILE A 47 17.53 24.33 -1.27
N ILE A 48 18.80 24.04 -0.97
CA ILE A 48 19.40 22.71 -1.26
C ILE A 48 18.75 21.63 -0.37
N THR A 49 18.46 21.91 0.90
CA THR A 49 17.78 20.98 1.79
C THR A 49 16.32 20.75 1.43
N GLU A 50 15.59 21.76 0.94
CA GLU A 50 14.23 21.58 0.41
C GLU A 50 14.20 20.69 -0.84
N SER A 51 15.26 20.70 -1.65
CA SER A 51 15.38 19.83 -2.84
C SER A 51 15.86 18.40 -2.52
N SER A 52 16.29 18.11 -1.28
CA SER A 52 16.89 16.82 -0.89
C SER A 52 16.70 16.54 0.61
N ILE A 53 15.44 16.58 1.08
CA ILE A 53 15.08 16.02 2.38
C ILE A 53 15.16 14.49 2.25
N THR A 54 16.28 13.91 2.67
CA THR A 54 16.45 12.46 2.68
C THR A 54 15.39 11.81 3.55
N MET A 55 14.56 10.92 2.99
CA MET A 55 13.56 10.19 3.79
C MET A 55 14.24 9.16 4.70
N ILE A 56 14.59 9.58 5.91
CA ILE A 56 15.17 8.72 6.95
C ILE A 56 14.03 8.02 7.71
N LEU A 57 13.88 6.72 7.47
CA LEU A 57 12.98 5.87 8.24
C LEU A 57 13.49 5.67 9.68
N SER A 58 12.60 5.67 10.66
CA SER A 58 12.96 5.26 12.02
C SER A 58 13.28 3.75 12.06
N PRO A 59 14.15 3.26 12.96
CA PRO A 59 14.50 1.84 13.03
C PRO A 59 13.29 0.90 13.20
N LYS A 60 12.24 1.36 13.90
CA LYS A 60 10.97 0.63 14.05
C LYS A 60 10.26 0.45 12.70
N ILE A 61 10.25 1.51 11.89
CA ILE A 61 9.63 1.51 10.55
C ILE A 61 10.47 0.68 9.57
N GLU A 62 11.79 0.87 9.56
CA GLU A 62 12.70 0.11 8.68
C GLU A 62 12.57 -1.40 8.93
N ASN A 63 12.57 -1.84 10.20
CA ASN A 63 12.36 -3.25 10.56
C ASN A 63 11.01 -3.79 10.08
N PHE A 64 9.92 -3.03 10.21
CA PHE A 64 8.59 -3.42 9.71
C PHE A 64 8.60 -3.57 8.19
N VAL A 65 9.12 -2.59 7.46
CA VAL A 65 9.22 -2.60 5.99
C VAL A 65 10.06 -3.77 5.49
N LEU A 66 11.22 -4.03 6.11
CA LEU A 66 12.05 -5.20 5.79
C LEU A 66 11.29 -6.52 5.97
N HIS A 67 10.52 -6.64 7.06
CA HIS A 67 9.71 -7.83 7.34
C HIS A 67 8.53 -7.99 6.36
N CYS A 68 7.89 -6.90 5.93
CA CYS A 68 6.87 -6.95 4.87
C CYS A 68 7.44 -7.50 3.56
N GLY A 69 8.72 -7.23 3.26
CA GLY A 69 9.43 -7.87 2.13
C GLY A 69 9.54 -9.39 2.26
N GLU A 70 9.91 -9.88 3.44
CA GLU A 70 10.06 -11.32 3.72
C GLU A 70 8.71 -12.05 3.72
N MET A 71 7.69 -11.41 4.30
CA MET A 71 6.30 -11.87 4.21
C MET A 71 5.84 -11.94 2.76
N GLY A 72 6.07 -10.88 1.96
CA GLY A 72 5.72 -10.83 0.54
C GLY A 72 6.34 -12.00 -0.25
N SER A 73 7.63 -12.29 -0.05
CA SER A 73 8.29 -13.43 -0.70
C SER A 73 7.70 -14.79 -0.32
N ARG A 74 7.25 -14.99 0.92
CA ARG A 74 6.55 -16.22 1.33
C ARG A 74 5.14 -16.34 0.73
N TRP A 75 4.55 -15.21 0.31
CA TRP A 75 3.24 -15.13 -0.35
C TRP A 75 3.34 -15.04 -1.88
N GLY A 76 4.52 -15.32 -2.45
CA GLY A 76 4.74 -15.35 -3.90
C GLY A 76 4.84 -13.97 -4.58
N PHE A 77 5.18 -12.92 -3.83
CA PHE A 77 5.52 -11.59 -4.36
C PHE A 77 7.04 -11.37 -4.34
N ASN A 78 7.55 -10.51 -5.22
CA ASN A 78 8.95 -10.07 -5.12
C ASN A 78 9.18 -9.30 -3.78
N ARG A 79 10.32 -9.53 -3.10
CA ARG A 79 10.67 -8.88 -1.81
C ARG A 79 10.49 -7.36 -1.84
N THR A 80 10.85 -6.72 -2.96
CA THR A 80 10.72 -5.28 -3.15
C THR A 80 9.25 -4.81 -3.10
N ILE A 81 8.33 -5.62 -3.63
CA ILE A 81 6.88 -5.34 -3.60
C ILE A 81 6.37 -5.35 -2.17
N GLY A 82 6.75 -6.37 -1.38
CA GLY A 82 6.40 -6.44 0.03
C GLY A 82 6.92 -5.23 0.82
N GLN A 83 8.15 -4.78 0.54
CA GLN A 83 8.70 -3.55 1.13
C GLN A 83 7.93 -2.30 0.70
N MET A 84 7.57 -2.18 -0.58
CA MET A 84 6.79 -1.04 -1.10
C MET A 84 5.37 -1.00 -0.53
N VAL A 85 4.67 -2.13 -0.41
CA VAL A 85 3.37 -2.20 0.30
C VAL A 85 3.55 -1.78 1.75
N GLY A 86 4.55 -2.34 2.45
CA GLY A 86 4.84 -2.01 3.85
C GLY A 86 5.07 -0.50 4.06
N LEU A 87 5.86 0.13 3.19
CA LEU A 87 6.12 1.57 3.23
C LEU A 87 4.89 2.40 2.91
N LEU A 88 4.12 2.04 1.88
CA LEU A 88 2.92 2.79 1.48
C LEU A 88 1.80 2.71 2.52
N VAL A 89 1.63 1.57 3.18
CA VAL A 89 0.56 1.35 4.19
C VAL A 89 0.78 2.16 5.48
N ILE A 90 2.03 2.46 5.85
CA ILE A 90 2.36 3.20 7.07
C ILE A 90 2.56 4.70 6.85
N ASN A 91 2.64 5.17 5.60
CA ASN A 91 2.75 6.58 5.28
C ASN A 91 1.36 7.18 5.06
N GLU A 92 1.01 8.17 5.89
CA GLU A 92 -0.26 8.91 5.78
C GLU A 92 -0.35 9.71 4.48
N LYS A 93 0.78 10.27 4.01
CA LYS A 93 0.86 11.04 2.77
C LYS A 93 1.25 10.14 1.59
N PRO A 94 0.61 10.29 0.42
CA PRO A 94 1.07 9.65 -0.82
C PRO A 94 2.53 10.00 -1.12
N LEU A 95 3.29 9.01 -1.60
CA LEU A 95 4.73 9.15 -1.91
C LEU A 95 4.99 9.12 -3.41
N THR A 96 5.95 9.90 -3.89
CA THR A 96 6.45 9.83 -5.27
C THR A 96 7.41 8.65 -5.46
N ALA A 97 7.67 8.28 -6.72
CA ALA A 97 8.64 7.22 -7.05
C ALA A 97 10.06 7.52 -6.53
N ASN A 98 10.46 8.80 -6.44
CA ASN A 98 11.77 9.17 -5.90
C ASN A 98 11.82 8.98 -4.37
N GLU A 99 10.78 9.40 -3.66
CA GLU A 99 10.65 9.21 -2.21
C GLU A 99 10.65 7.72 -1.82
N ILE A 100 9.97 6.86 -2.60
CA ILE A 100 10.00 5.41 -2.40
C ILE A 100 11.42 4.84 -2.66
N ALA A 101 12.10 5.29 -3.72
CA ALA A 101 13.45 4.84 -4.06
C ALA A 101 14.45 5.16 -2.94
N GLU A 102 14.36 6.37 -2.38
CA GLU A 102 15.21 6.84 -1.30
C GLU A 102 14.92 6.11 0.02
N ALA A 103 13.65 6.06 0.44
CA ALA A 103 13.23 5.41 1.67
C ALA A 103 13.64 3.93 1.75
N LEU A 104 13.54 3.21 0.62
CA LEU A 104 13.90 1.80 0.52
C LEU A 104 15.36 1.57 0.11
N LYS A 105 16.12 2.63 -0.21
CA LYS A 105 17.51 2.57 -0.71
C LYS A 105 17.65 1.67 -1.96
N ILE A 106 16.69 1.75 -2.89
CA ILE A 106 16.63 0.95 -4.13
C ILE A 106 16.67 1.83 -5.39
N SER A 107 16.96 1.23 -6.54
CA SER A 107 17.00 1.95 -7.81
C SER A 107 15.61 2.45 -8.25
N ARG A 108 15.57 3.58 -8.96
CA ARG A 108 14.34 4.07 -9.62
C ARG A 108 13.76 3.05 -10.61
N GLY A 109 14.60 2.19 -11.21
CA GLY A 109 14.16 1.09 -12.07
C GLY A 109 13.36 0.04 -11.29
N ASN A 110 13.84 -0.36 -10.11
CA ASN A 110 13.13 -1.29 -9.23
C ASN A 110 11.80 -0.69 -8.75
N VAL A 111 11.77 0.60 -8.40
CA VAL A 111 10.51 1.30 -8.04
C VAL A 111 9.53 1.32 -9.21
N SER A 112 9.97 1.66 -10.42
CA SER A 112 9.11 1.66 -11.61
C SER A 112 8.52 0.29 -11.94
N MET A 113 9.32 -0.78 -11.81
CA MET A 113 8.81 -2.15 -11.96
C MET A 113 7.84 -2.50 -10.82
N GLY A 114 8.15 -2.10 -9.59
CA GLY A 114 7.30 -2.36 -8.43
C GLY A 114 5.96 -1.65 -8.49
N ILE A 115 5.91 -0.40 -8.96
CA ILE A 115 4.65 0.34 -9.18
C ILE A 115 3.78 -0.39 -10.21
N LYS A 116 4.35 -0.84 -11.34
CA LYS A 116 3.61 -1.60 -12.35
C LYS A 116 3.02 -2.90 -11.79
N GLU A 117 3.80 -3.64 -11.01
CA GLU A 117 3.31 -4.86 -10.36
C GLU A 117 2.20 -4.54 -9.34
N LEU A 118 2.38 -3.55 -8.46
CA LEU A 118 1.36 -3.09 -7.51
C LEU A 118 0.08 -2.62 -8.20
N GLN A 119 0.17 -1.93 -9.34
CA GLN A 119 -0.97 -1.52 -10.16
C GLN A 119 -1.67 -2.74 -10.76
N SER A 120 -0.92 -3.74 -11.25
CA SER A 120 -1.50 -5.00 -11.76
C SER A 120 -2.29 -5.75 -10.69
N TRP A 121 -1.84 -5.73 -9.43
CA TRP A 121 -2.54 -6.30 -8.28
C TRP A 121 -3.56 -5.34 -7.65
N GLN A 122 -3.78 -4.18 -8.26
CA GLN A 122 -4.68 -3.11 -7.79
C GLN A 122 -4.39 -2.60 -6.35
N LEU A 123 -3.18 -2.79 -5.83
CA LEU A 123 -2.82 -2.46 -4.44
C LEU A 123 -2.46 -0.98 -4.24
N VAL A 124 -2.16 -0.26 -5.31
CA VAL A 124 -1.76 1.15 -5.29
C VAL A 124 -2.73 2.02 -6.08
N LYS A 125 -3.01 3.22 -5.57
CA LYS A 125 -3.73 4.28 -6.28
C LYS A 125 -2.75 5.40 -6.64
N VAL A 126 -2.88 5.94 -7.84
CA VAL A 126 -2.13 7.11 -8.31
C VAL A 126 -2.96 8.38 -8.06
N HIS A 127 -2.31 9.42 -7.57
CA HIS A 127 -2.84 10.76 -7.39
C HIS A 127 -2.02 11.75 -8.21
N HIS A 128 -2.71 12.74 -8.78
CA HIS A 128 -2.11 13.82 -9.55
C HIS A 128 -2.42 15.14 -8.85
N ILE A 129 -1.41 15.97 -8.62
CA ILE A 129 -1.56 17.29 -7.99
C ILE A 129 -1.54 18.35 -9.11
N PRO A 130 -2.58 19.18 -9.27
CA PRO A 130 -2.59 20.22 -10.31
C PRO A 130 -1.37 21.13 -10.22
N GLY A 131 -0.63 21.25 -11.32
CA GLY A 131 0.60 22.04 -11.40
C GLY A 131 1.90 21.29 -11.09
N ASP A 132 1.85 20.13 -10.41
CA ASP A 132 3.00 19.20 -10.36
C ASP A 132 2.91 18.21 -11.53
N ARG A 133 4.07 17.74 -12.00
CA ARG A 133 4.23 16.71 -13.03
C ARG A 133 4.52 15.32 -12.44
N LYS A 134 4.71 15.23 -11.13
CA LYS A 134 4.96 13.96 -10.42
C LYS A 134 3.67 13.17 -10.21
N GLU A 135 3.78 11.86 -10.32
CA GLU A 135 2.80 10.91 -9.81
C GLU A 135 3.05 10.65 -8.32
N TYR A 136 1.97 10.57 -7.55
CA TYR A 136 1.97 10.27 -6.12
C TYR A 136 1.20 8.97 -5.86
N TYR A 137 1.74 8.08 -5.03
CA TYR A 137 1.24 6.73 -4.82
C TYR A 137 0.78 6.53 -3.37
N SER A 138 -0.39 5.93 -3.18
CA SER A 138 -0.89 5.50 -1.87
C SER A 138 -1.46 4.08 -1.94
N PRO A 139 -1.70 3.41 -0.80
CA PRO A 139 -2.55 2.24 -0.74
C PRO A 139 -3.89 2.49 -1.44
N ASN A 140 -4.39 1.49 -2.18
CA ASN A 140 -5.72 1.53 -2.78
C ASN A 140 -6.78 1.04 -1.77
N GLY A 141 -7.01 1.84 -0.72
CA GLY A 141 -7.94 1.52 0.37
C GLY A 141 -7.24 1.09 1.67
N SER A 142 -8.02 0.53 2.59
CA SER A 142 -7.56 0.02 3.88
C SER A 142 -6.77 -1.29 3.73
N ILE A 143 -6.12 -1.74 4.82
CA ILE A 143 -5.44 -3.04 4.87
C ILE A 143 -6.40 -4.20 4.52
N TRP A 144 -7.69 -4.09 4.90
CA TRP A 144 -8.72 -5.05 4.54
C TRP A 144 -8.98 -5.08 3.03
N ASP A 145 -9.09 -3.91 2.41
CA ASP A 145 -9.29 -3.78 0.96
C ASP A 145 -8.09 -4.33 0.17
N LEU A 146 -6.87 -4.10 0.65
CA LEU A 146 -5.66 -4.67 0.05
C LEU A 146 -5.66 -6.21 0.15
N ALA A 147 -5.98 -6.77 1.32
CA ALA A 147 -6.04 -8.21 1.51
C ALA A 147 -7.08 -8.86 0.57
N ASN A 148 -8.29 -8.29 0.51
CA ASN A 148 -9.35 -8.76 -0.39
C ASN A 148 -8.92 -8.70 -1.86
N LYS A 149 -8.22 -7.63 -2.30
CA LYS A 149 -7.68 -7.51 -3.66
C LYS A 149 -6.62 -8.57 -3.97
N VAL A 150 -5.73 -8.90 -3.03
CA VAL A 150 -4.77 -10.00 -3.20
C VAL A 150 -5.49 -11.34 -3.40
N PHE A 151 -6.50 -11.65 -2.58
CA PHE A 151 -7.27 -12.89 -2.73
C PHE A 151 -8.08 -12.94 -4.04
N GLU A 152 -8.74 -11.84 -4.40
CA GLU A 152 -9.53 -11.70 -5.63
C GLU A 152 -8.66 -11.87 -6.89
N GLU A 153 -7.54 -11.15 -6.97
CA GLU A 153 -6.61 -11.25 -8.10
C GLU A 153 -5.92 -12.60 -8.16
N ARG A 154 -5.62 -13.24 -7.02
CA ARG A 154 -5.08 -14.61 -7.01
C ARG A 154 -6.12 -15.60 -7.53
N ARG A 155 -7.39 -15.49 -7.13
CA ARG A 155 -8.47 -16.35 -7.64
C ARG A 155 -8.61 -16.23 -9.16
N LYS A 156 -8.65 -15.01 -9.70
CA LYS A 156 -8.72 -14.75 -11.15
C LYS A 156 -7.55 -15.32 -11.95
N ARG A 157 -6.35 -15.33 -11.37
CA ARG A 157 -5.12 -15.75 -12.06
C ARG A 157 -4.90 -17.26 -12.03
N GLU A 158 -5.21 -17.91 -10.91
CA GLU A 158 -4.87 -19.33 -10.69
C GLU A 158 -6.10 -20.27 -10.76
N ILE A 159 -7.26 -19.83 -10.25
CA ILE A 159 -8.43 -20.69 -10.04
C ILE A 159 -9.44 -20.57 -11.19
N ASP A 160 -9.80 -19.35 -11.59
CA ASP A 160 -10.80 -19.11 -12.63
C ASP A 160 -10.41 -19.73 -14.01
N PRO A 161 -9.12 -19.75 -14.44
CA PRO A 161 -8.71 -20.46 -15.66
C PRO A 161 -8.82 -21.98 -15.52
N THR A 162 -8.46 -22.52 -14.35
CA THR A 162 -8.57 -23.96 -14.04
C THR A 162 -10.03 -24.42 -14.06
N LEU A 163 -10.94 -23.65 -13.45
CA LEU A 163 -12.39 -23.89 -13.52
C LEU A 163 -12.93 -23.80 -14.95
N THR A 164 -12.36 -22.95 -15.80
CA THR A 164 -12.76 -22.83 -17.21
C THR A 164 -12.33 -24.05 -18.02
N LEU A 165 -11.07 -24.48 -17.87
CA LEU A 165 -10.54 -25.71 -18.47
C LEU A 165 -11.35 -26.94 -18.06
N LEU A 166 -11.61 -27.11 -16.76
CA LEU A 166 -12.36 -28.26 -16.25
C LEU A 166 -13.77 -28.33 -16.84
N ARG A 167 -14.50 -27.20 -16.92
CA ARG A 167 -15.84 -27.16 -17.55
C ARG A 167 -15.82 -27.62 -18.99
N ASP A 168 -14.85 -27.18 -19.78
CA ASP A 168 -14.70 -27.58 -21.18
C ASP A 168 -14.44 -29.09 -21.31
N GLN A 169 -13.50 -29.63 -20.53
CA GLN A 169 -13.16 -31.05 -20.56
C GLN A 169 -14.30 -31.95 -20.05
N ILE A 170 -15.07 -31.50 -19.06
CA ILE A 170 -16.25 -32.19 -18.52
C ILE A 170 -17.39 -32.26 -19.56
N LEU A 171 -17.50 -31.30 -20.48
CA LEU A 171 -18.54 -31.30 -21.52
C LEU A 171 -18.23 -32.22 -22.71
N ASN A 172 -16.99 -32.68 -22.86
CA ASN A 172 -16.59 -33.59 -23.92
C ASN A 172 -17.03 -35.04 -23.61
N ASN A 173 -17.35 -35.81 -24.65
CA ASN A 173 -17.71 -37.22 -24.49
C ASN A 173 -16.45 -38.06 -24.20
N ALA A 174 -16.46 -38.83 -23.10
CA ALA A 174 -15.49 -39.90 -22.89
C ALA A 174 -15.75 -41.10 -23.82
N ASN A 175 -14.71 -41.54 -24.51
CA ASN A 175 -14.72 -42.59 -25.52
C ASN A 175 -14.06 -43.89 -25.02
N SER A 176 -13.49 -43.88 -23.82
CA SER A 176 -12.86 -45.02 -23.17
C SER A 176 -13.21 -45.09 -21.67
N ALA A 177 -12.97 -46.25 -21.05
CA ALA A 177 -13.16 -46.41 -19.61
C ALA A 177 -12.17 -45.54 -18.78
N GLU A 178 -10.97 -45.29 -19.32
CA GLU A 178 -9.96 -44.42 -18.73
C GLU A 178 -10.41 -42.95 -18.78
N GLU A 179 -10.87 -42.48 -19.96
CA GLU A 179 -11.43 -41.13 -20.12
C GLU A 179 -12.62 -40.89 -19.19
N LYS A 180 -13.50 -41.90 -19.03
CA LYS A 180 -14.65 -41.80 -18.12
C LYS A 180 -14.21 -41.61 -16.66
N TYR A 181 -13.25 -42.41 -16.18
CA TYR A 181 -12.71 -42.25 -14.83
C TYR A 181 -12.01 -40.89 -14.66
N ALA A 182 -11.24 -40.46 -15.65
CA ALA A 182 -10.60 -39.15 -15.63
C ALA A 182 -11.64 -38.01 -15.55
N GLN A 183 -12.74 -38.10 -16.30
CA GLN A 183 -13.86 -37.14 -16.29
C GLN A 183 -14.55 -37.09 -14.91
N GLU A 184 -14.75 -38.24 -14.24
CA GLU A 184 -15.27 -38.31 -12.87
C GLU A 184 -14.34 -37.62 -11.85
N GLN A 185 -13.01 -37.75 -12.01
CA GLN A 185 -12.03 -37.02 -11.19
C GLN A 185 -12.02 -35.52 -11.50
N MET A 186 -12.10 -35.13 -12.78
CA MET A 186 -12.20 -33.71 -13.19
C MET A 186 -13.44 -33.04 -12.62
N GLN A 187 -14.60 -33.72 -12.63
CA GLN A 187 -15.83 -33.23 -11.99
C GLN A 187 -15.63 -33.03 -10.48
N SER A 188 -15.02 -34.00 -9.80
CA SER A 188 -14.76 -33.93 -8.36
C SER A 188 -13.85 -32.74 -7.99
N ILE A 189 -12.85 -32.44 -8.82
CA ILE A 189 -11.97 -31.27 -8.66
C ILE A 189 -12.74 -29.97 -8.96
N HIS A 190 -13.56 -29.95 -10.02
CA HIS A 190 -14.38 -28.80 -10.40
C HIS A 190 -15.35 -28.41 -9.28
N ASP A 191 -16.12 -29.36 -8.75
CA ASP A 191 -17.10 -29.14 -7.68
C ASP A 191 -16.45 -28.59 -6.41
N LEU A 192 -15.26 -29.11 -6.05
CA LEU A 192 -14.48 -28.64 -4.92
C LEU A 192 -14.01 -27.20 -5.11
N LEU A 193 -13.37 -26.90 -6.25
CA LEU A 193 -12.87 -25.56 -6.57
C LEU A 193 -14.01 -24.55 -6.68
N GLU A 194 -15.15 -24.95 -7.24
CA GLU A 194 -16.33 -24.09 -7.34
C GLU A 194 -16.93 -23.79 -5.97
N THR A 195 -17.04 -24.80 -5.10
CA THR A 195 -17.52 -24.64 -3.72
C THR A 195 -16.64 -23.69 -2.91
N VAL A 196 -15.32 -23.89 -2.95
CA VAL A 196 -14.34 -23.01 -2.28
C VAL A 196 -14.39 -21.60 -2.83
N THR A 197 -14.51 -21.44 -4.15
CA THR A 197 -14.61 -20.15 -4.84
C THR A 197 -15.88 -19.39 -4.43
N LYS A 198 -17.05 -20.04 -4.45
CA LYS A 198 -18.33 -19.45 -4.04
C LYS A 198 -18.26 -19.00 -2.58
N TRP A 199 -17.79 -19.85 -1.67
CA TRP A 199 -17.68 -19.50 -0.26
C TRP A 199 -16.68 -18.37 0.00
N SER A 200 -15.51 -18.38 -0.67
CA SER A 200 -14.52 -17.30 -0.55
C SER A 200 -15.06 -15.96 -1.06
N ALA A 201 -15.87 -15.96 -2.13
CA ALA A 201 -16.49 -14.74 -2.65
C ALA A 201 -17.53 -14.15 -1.68
N GLU A 202 -18.29 -14.98 -0.97
CA GLU A 202 -19.18 -14.50 0.10
C GLU A 202 -18.39 -13.94 1.29
N LEU A 203 -17.28 -14.56 1.71
CA LEU A 203 -16.43 -14.04 2.78
C LEU A 203 -15.82 -12.67 2.44
N GLN A 204 -15.39 -12.45 1.18
CA GLN A 204 -14.81 -11.19 0.71
C GLN A 204 -15.81 -10.01 0.74
N ARG A 205 -17.12 -10.29 0.76
CA ARG A 205 -18.17 -9.25 0.90
C ARG A 205 -18.35 -8.80 2.36
N LEU A 206 -17.81 -9.54 3.33
CA LEU A 206 -17.98 -9.23 4.74
C LEU A 206 -17.00 -8.12 5.18
N SER A 207 -17.49 -7.23 6.05
CA SER A 207 -16.62 -6.35 6.83
C SER A 207 -15.82 -7.16 7.87
N PRO A 208 -14.71 -6.62 8.41
CA PRO A 208 -13.96 -7.27 9.48
C PRO A 208 -14.83 -7.65 10.70
N GLU A 209 -15.80 -6.81 11.05
CA GLU A 209 -16.72 -6.98 12.17
C GLU A 209 -17.74 -8.10 11.89
N GLN A 210 -18.24 -8.18 10.65
CA GLN A 210 -19.12 -9.26 10.20
C GLN A 210 -18.40 -10.60 10.20
N LEU A 211 -17.15 -10.65 9.70
CA LEU A 211 -16.34 -11.87 9.75
C LEU A 211 -16.04 -12.29 11.18
N GLN A 212 -15.67 -11.35 12.06
CA GLN A 212 -15.45 -11.66 13.48
C GLN A 212 -16.73 -12.21 14.14
N SER A 213 -17.90 -11.68 13.79
CA SER A 213 -19.20 -12.16 14.28
C SER A 213 -19.50 -13.57 13.76
N LEU A 214 -19.25 -13.85 12.48
CA LEU A 214 -19.39 -15.18 11.88
C LEU A 214 -18.47 -16.22 12.56
N MET A 215 -17.21 -15.86 12.82
CA MET A 215 -16.26 -16.74 13.51
C MET A 215 -16.68 -17.04 14.95
N LYS A 216 -17.23 -16.07 15.69
CA LYS A 216 -17.80 -16.28 17.03
C LYS A 216 -18.98 -17.27 16.98
N LEU A 217 -19.89 -17.13 16.02
CA LEU A 217 -21.01 -18.04 15.82
C LEU A 217 -20.53 -19.45 15.44
N GLY A 218 -19.59 -19.58 14.49
CA GLY A 218 -19.01 -20.87 14.10
C GLY A 218 -18.34 -21.61 15.26
N SER A 219 -17.58 -20.90 16.10
CA SER A 219 -17.00 -21.47 17.33
C SER A 219 -18.03 -21.96 18.36
N SER A 220 -19.26 -21.44 18.28
CA SER A 220 -20.38 -21.85 19.14
C SER A 220 -21.10 -23.07 18.56
N VAL A 221 -21.31 -23.11 17.23
CA VAL A 221 -21.84 -24.30 16.53
C VAL A 221 -20.92 -25.50 16.72
N GLY A 222 -19.59 -25.33 16.62
CA GLY A 222 -18.62 -26.39 16.87
C GLY A 222 -18.73 -26.99 18.28
N LYS A 223 -18.98 -26.17 19.31
CA LYS A 223 -19.23 -26.64 20.68
C LYS A 223 -20.54 -27.43 20.81
N VAL A 224 -21.58 -27.05 20.07
CA VAL A 224 -22.86 -27.77 20.07
C VAL A 224 -22.74 -29.13 19.37
N ILE A 225 -21.96 -29.21 18.29
CA ILE A 225 -21.67 -30.48 17.60
C ILE A 225 -20.83 -31.39 18.50
N ASP A 226 -19.73 -30.91 19.07
CA ASP A 226 -18.88 -31.68 20.00
C ASP A 226 -19.65 -32.13 21.26
N LEU A 227 -20.57 -31.31 21.77
CA LEU A 227 -21.46 -31.71 22.87
C LEU A 227 -22.46 -32.79 22.45
N LYS A 228 -23.05 -32.69 21.25
CA LYS A 228 -23.94 -33.71 20.69
C LYS A 228 -23.20 -35.02 20.47
N ASP A 229 -22.00 -35.00 19.91
CA ASP A 229 -21.19 -36.18 19.66
C ASP A 229 -20.71 -36.86 20.96
N LYS A 230 -20.46 -36.08 22.02
CA LYS A 230 -20.19 -36.60 23.37
C LYS A 230 -21.42 -37.20 24.06
N LEU A 231 -22.62 -36.67 23.80
CA LEU A 231 -23.88 -37.20 24.32
C LEU A 231 -24.36 -38.45 23.57
N LEU A 232 -24.05 -38.57 22.27
CA LEU A 232 -24.39 -39.74 21.44
C LEU A 232 -23.35 -40.87 21.51
N ARG A 233 -22.23 -40.68 22.22
CA ARG A 233 -21.19 -41.70 22.49
C ARG A 233 -21.33 -42.37 23.86
N LYS A 234 -22.47 -42.20 24.53
CA LYS A 234 -22.75 -42.71 25.88
C LYS A 234 -24.04 -43.52 25.90
#